data_AF-A0A2S8GQN4-F1
#
_entry.id   AF-A0A2S8GQN4-F1
#
_cell.length_a   1.000
_cell.length_b   1.000
_cell.length_c   1.000
_cell.angle_alpha   90.00
_cell.angle_beta   90.00
_cell.angle_gamma   90.00
#
_symmetry.space_group_name_H-M   'P 1'
#
loop_
_entity.id
_entity.type
_entity.pdbx_description
1 polymer ?
#
loop_
_entity_poly.entity_id
_entity_poly.type
_entity_poly.pdbx_seq_one_letter_code
_entity_poly.pdbx_strand_id
1 'polypeptide(L)'
;MTRFATFLLLLLLAAPILVGLGCASGAEEHAEHIDPPHRPQDFVAAVERLREIQIAAASEQAISTAHPSGDVVQEAADLLKWLPELAADSDLKRADWDKMYAATAGIRMEAAVWQGTSGKTYELRRVAEPLQETLPGLEANAAAIRRLKAEQFSLGDLPAEPVSEGSDT
;
A
#
# COMPACT_ATOMS: atom_id res chain seq x y z
N MET A 1 -27.92 63.87 -12.45
CA MET A 1 -26.66 63.27 -12.94
C MET A 1 -25.61 63.37 -11.83
N THR A 2 -25.59 62.46 -10.85
CA THR A 2 -24.64 62.52 -9.70
C THR A 2 -24.70 61.28 -8.80
N ARG A 3 -24.75 60.04 -9.32
CA ARG A 3 -24.73 58.83 -8.44
C ARG A 3 -24.04 57.59 -9.05
N PHE A 4 -22.90 57.77 -9.72
CA PHE A 4 -22.12 56.64 -10.26
C PHE A 4 -20.61 56.74 -9.96
N ALA A 5 -20.22 57.45 -8.90
CA ALA A 5 -18.82 57.76 -8.60
C ALA A 5 -18.35 57.34 -7.19
N THR A 6 -19.05 56.40 -6.54
CA THR A 6 -18.76 56.02 -5.14
C THR A 6 -18.85 54.51 -4.88
N PHE A 7 -18.58 53.67 -5.88
CA PHE A 7 -18.45 52.22 -5.66
C PHE A 7 -17.17 51.60 -6.24
N LEU A 8 -16.33 52.39 -6.93
CA LEU A 8 -15.10 51.89 -7.56
C LEU A 8 -13.82 52.22 -6.78
N LEU A 9 -13.92 52.77 -5.57
CA LEU A 9 -12.76 53.25 -4.78
C LEU A 9 -12.59 52.51 -3.42
N LEU A 10 -13.25 51.35 -3.24
CA LEU A 10 -13.18 50.56 -2.00
C LEU A 10 -12.66 49.12 -2.21
N LEU A 11 -12.13 48.81 -3.40
CA LEU A 11 -11.60 47.48 -3.75
C LEU A 11 -10.06 47.42 -3.89
N LEU A 12 -9.35 48.47 -3.47
CA LEU A 12 -7.90 48.63 -3.68
C LEU A 12 -7.08 48.78 -2.39
N LEU A 13 -7.56 48.27 -1.26
CA LEU A 13 -6.91 48.49 0.05
C LEU A 13 -7.01 47.31 1.02
N ALA A 14 -6.91 46.07 0.53
CA ALA A 14 -6.89 44.88 1.40
C ALA A 14 -6.05 43.71 0.83
N ALA A 15 -4.79 43.98 0.48
CA ALA A 15 -3.71 43.00 0.42
C ALA A 15 -2.39 43.80 0.38
N PRO A 16 -1.34 43.53 1.20
CA PRO A 16 -0.99 42.25 1.81
C PRO A 16 -0.48 42.35 3.28
N ILE A 17 -1.07 41.62 4.22
CA ILE A 17 -0.43 41.29 5.51
C ILE A 17 -0.59 39.78 5.71
N LEU A 18 0.14 39.00 4.93
CA LEU A 18 0.20 37.54 5.07
C LEU A 18 1.57 36.99 4.62
N VAL A 19 2.64 37.69 5.01
CA VAL A 19 4.03 37.22 4.85
C VAL A 19 4.70 37.42 6.20
N GLY A 20 4.69 36.40 7.07
CA GLY A 20 5.29 36.58 8.39
C GLY A 20 5.29 35.43 9.39
N LEU A 21 4.72 34.25 9.11
CA LEU A 21 4.88 33.08 9.98
C LEU A 21 5.25 31.85 9.13
N GLY A 22 6.54 31.67 8.88
CA GLY A 22 7.05 30.56 8.09
C GLY A 22 8.50 30.23 8.42
N CYS A 23 8.86 30.19 9.70
CA CYS A 23 10.14 29.65 10.19
C CYS A 23 9.90 29.02 11.57
N ALA A 24 9.20 27.89 11.61
CA ALA A 24 9.39 26.92 12.66
C ALA A 24 10.19 25.77 12.03
N SER A 25 11.50 25.79 12.24
CA SER A 25 12.38 24.65 12.03
C SER A 25 11.93 23.55 12.97
N GLY A 26 10.98 22.72 12.52
CA GLY A 26 10.69 21.46 13.16
C GLY A 26 11.95 20.61 13.07
N ALA A 27 12.58 20.34 14.20
CA ALA A 27 13.52 19.24 14.29
C ALA A 27 12.78 17.99 13.79
N GLU A 28 13.27 17.37 12.72
CA GLU A 28 12.77 16.09 12.24
C GLU A 28 13.05 15.04 13.31
N GLU A 29 12.13 14.92 14.26
CA GLU A 29 12.02 13.77 15.13
C GLU A 29 11.51 12.62 14.23
N HIS A 30 12.44 11.87 13.64
CA HIS A 30 12.13 10.66 12.90
C HIS A 30 11.49 9.68 13.89
N ALA A 31 10.17 9.69 13.98
CA ALA A 31 9.44 8.70 14.75
C ALA A 31 9.83 7.32 14.22
N GLU A 32 10.42 6.49 15.08
CA GLU A 32 10.68 5.10 14.75
C GLU A 32 9.34 4.41 14.47
N HIS A 33 9.03 4.20 13.19
CA HIS A 33 7.84 3.50 12.77
C HIS A 33 8.04 2.00 13.05
N ILE A 34 7.59 1.56 14.22
CA ILE A 34 7.55 0.13 14.56
C ILE A 34 6.41 -0.50 13.76
N ASP A 35 6.76 -1.44 12.88
CA ASP A 35 5.80 -2.27 12.17
C ASP A 35 4.93 -3.05 13.16
N PRO A 36 3.60 -3.06 13.01
CA PRO A 36 2.76 -3.81 13.91
C PRO A 36 2.93 -5.31 13.69
N PRO A 37 2.72 -6.15 14.73
CA PRO A 37 2.96 -7.59 14.66
C PRO A 37 2.17 -8.34 13.57
N HIS A 38 1.05 -7.77 13.09
CA HIS A 38 0.22 -8.36 12.04
C HIS A 38 0.57 -7.88 10.62
N ARG A 39 1.62 -7.07 10.44
CA ARG A 39 2.13 -6.70 9.10
C ARG A 39 2.75 -7.94 8.44
N PRO A 40 2.36 -8.30 7.20
CA PRO A 40 2.99 -9.38 6.46
C PRO A 40 4.48 -9.12 6.21
N GLN A 41 5.27 -10.20 6.14
CA GLN A 41 6.71 -10.12 5.89
C GLN A 41 7.03 -9.53 4.51
N ASP A 42 6.25 -9.87 3.48
CA ASP A 42 6.44 -9.37 2.13
C ASP A 42 5.12 -9.26 1.34
N PHE A 43 5.22 -8.72 0.11
CA PHE A 43 4.07 -8.57 -0.79
C PHE A 43 3.35 -9.89 -1.06
N VAL A 44 4.10 -10.99 -1.20
CA VAL A 44 3.53 -12.30 -1.54
C VAL A 44 2.66 -12.80 -0.38
N ALA A 45 3.16 -12.71 0.86
CA ALA A 45 2.41 -13.06 2.05
C ALA A 45 1.14 -12.20 2.23
N ALA A 46 1.22 -10.90 1.92
CA ALA A 46 0.05 -10.02 1.97
C ALA A 46 -1.05 -10.45 0.98
N VAL A 47 -0.67 -10.78 -0.26
CA VAL A 47 -1.62 -11.25 -1.29
C VAL A 47 -2.23 -12.60 -0.92
N GLU A 48 -1.44 -13.53 -0.39
CA GLU A 48 -1.94 -14.82 0.11
C GLU A 48 -2.98 -14.60 1.22
N ARG A 49 -2.69 -13.70 2.18
CA ARG A 49 -3.62 -13.41 3.26
C ARG A 49 -4.92 -12.77 2.76
N LEU A 50 -4.84 -11.83 1.82
CA LEU A 50 -6.04 -11.23 1.19
C LEU A 50 -6.89 -12.28 0.45
N ARG A 51 -6.24 -13.28 -0.16
CA ARG A 51 -6.92 -14.41 -0.82
C ARG A 51 -7.66 -15.29 0.19
N GLU A 52 -7.05 -15.62 1.32
CA GLU A 52 -7.71 -16.38 2.39
C GLU A 52 -8.95 -15.65 2.91
N ILE A 53 -8.82 -14.34 3.15
CA ILE A 53 -9.93 -13.48 3.57
C ILE A 53 -11.05 -13.50 2.52
N GLN A 54 -10.72 -13.36 1.24
CA GLN A 54 -11.73 -13.39 0.17
C GLN A 54 -12.46 -14.73 0.09
N ILE A 55 -11.75 -15.85 0.22
CA ILE A 55 -12.36 -17.19 0.21
C ILE A 55 -13.32 -17.35 1.40
N ALA A 56 -12.87 -16.98 2.61
CA ALA A 56 -13.71 -17.04 3.81
C ALA A 56 -14.93 -16.11 3.70
N ALA A 57 -14.75 -14.92 3.13
CA ALA A 57 -15.82 -13.96 2.90
C ALA A 57 -16.86 -14.45 1.89
N ALA A 58 -16.42 -15.06 0.79
CA ALA A 58 -17.29 -15.61 -0.24
C ALA A 58 -18.06 -16.84 0.23
N SER A 59 -17.50 -17.61 1.18
CA SER A 59 -18.12 -18.81 1.75
C SER A 59 -18.86 -18.57 3.07
N GLU A 60 -18.88 -17.32 3.56
CA GLU A 60 -19.43 -16.94 4.87
C GLU A 60 -18.82 -17.76 6.04
N GLN A 61 -17.55 -18.13 5.91
CA GLN A 61 -16.83 -18.88 6.93
C GLN A 61 -16.08 -17.92 7.85
N ALA A 62 -16.12 -18.23 9.15
CA ALA A 62 -15.28 -17.53 10.12
C ALA A 62 -13.81 -17.84 9.86
N ILE A 63 -12.96 -16.82 9.94
CA ILE A 63 -11.51 -16.93 9.83
C ILE A 63 -10.86 -16.20 11.01
N SER A 64 -9.82 -16.79 11.58
CA SER A 64 -9.01 -16.15 12.62
C SER A 64 -8.23 -14.96 12.05
N THR A 65 -8.03 -13.92 12.84
CA THR A 65 -7.25 -12.74 12.46
C THR A 65 -6.16 -12.44 13.48
N ALA A 66 -5.02 -11.93 13.00
CA ALA A 66 -3.95 -11.41 13.85
C ALA A 66 -4.14 -9.92 14.20
N HIS A 67 -5.13 -9.25 13.59
CA HIS A 67 -5.39 -7.84 13.82
C HIS A 67 -5.85 -7.62 15.28
N PRO A 68 -5.33 -6.61 16.01
CA PRO A 68 -5.57 -6.42 17.43
C PRO A 68 -7.04 -6.18 17.81
N SER A 69 -7.87 -5.72 16.87
CA SER A 69 -9.32 -5.57 17.11
C SER A 69 -10.11 -6.89 17.03
N GLY A 70 -9.52 -7.97 16.51
CA GLY A 70 -10.24 -9.20 16.20
C GLY A 70 -11.16 -9.10 14.97
N ASP A 71 -11.11 -8.00 14.21
CA ASP A 71 -11.93 -7.76 13.02
C ASP A 71 -11.15 -8.02 11.73
N VAL A 72 -11.55 -9.04 10.98
CA VAL A 72 -10.95 -9.44 9.71
C VAL A 72 -11.08 -8.34 8.64
N VAL A 73 -12.13 -7.52 8.68
CA VAL A 73 -12.30 -6.41 7.73
C VAL A 73 -11.27 -5.31 7.98
N GLN A 74 -10.90 -5.08 9.24
CA GLN A 74 -9.81 -4.16 9.59
C GLN A 74 -8.46 -4.72 9.15
N GLU A 75 -8.24 -6.03 9.33
CA GLU A 75 -7.04 -6.70 8.79
C GLU A 75 -6.94 -6.53 7.27
N ALA A 76 -8.03 -6.78 6.53
CA ALA A 76 -8.05 -6.59 5.09
C ALA A 76 -7.72 -5.15 4.68
N ALA A 77 -8.22 -4.16 5.43
CA ALA A 77 -7.93 -2.76 5.16
C ALA A 77 -6.45 -2.41 5.39
N ASP A 78 -5.86 -2.90 6.47
CA ASP A 78 -4.43 -2.74 6.77
C ASP A 78 -3.56 -3.38 5.69
N LEU A 79 -3.88 -4.59 5.26
CA LEU A 79 -3.17 -5.27 4.17
C LEU A 79 -3.20 -4.43 2.89
N LEU A 80 -4.37 -3.94 2.49
CA LEU A 80 -4.54 -3.09 1.31
C LEU A 80 -3.79 -1.77 1.41
N LYS A 81 -3.70 -1.20 2.62
CA LYS A 81 -2.92 0.01 2.90
C LYS A 81 -1.41 -0.24 2.74
N TRP A 82 -0.91 -1.40 3.17
CA TRP A 82 0.52 -1.74 3.08
C TRP A 82 0.97 -2.26 1.72
N LEU A 83 0.05 -2.75 0.87
CA LEU A 83 0.40 -3.31 -0.45
C LEU A 83 1.37 -2.44 -1.29
N PRO A 84 1.19 -1.11 -1.42
CA PRO A 84 2.12 -0.28 -2.20
C PRO A 84 3.56 -0.29 -1.69
N GLU A 85 3.71 -0.27 -0.37
CA GLU A 85 4.99 -0.28 0.32
C GLU A 85 5.65 -1.65 0.18
N LEU A 86 4.92 -2.72 0.51
CA LEU A 86 5.40 -4.09 0.35
C LEU A 86 5.78 -4.42 -1.10
N ALA A 87 5.06 -3.86 -2.07
CA ALA A 87 5.40 -4.00 -3.48
C ALA A 87 6.66 -3.21 -3.86
N ALA A 88 6.87 -2.04 -3.26
CA ALA A 88 8.07 -1.23 -3.49
C ALA A 88 9.33 -1.89 -2.91
N ASP A 89 9.17 -2.64 -1.80
CA ASP A 89 10.24 -3.44 -1.17
C ASP A 89 10.51 -4.78 -1.88
N SER A 90 9.78 -5.08 -2.95
CA SER A 90 9.93 -6.32 -3.73
C SER A 90 10.72 -6.10 -5.03
N ASP A 91 11.10 -7.20 -5.70
CA ASP A 91 11.72 -7.16 -7.03
C ASP A 91 10.73 -6.81 -8.17
N LEU A 92 9.51 -6.37 -7.86
CA LEU A 92 8.51 -6.02 -8.86
C LEU A 92 9.00 -4.83 -9.71
N LYS A 93 8.97 -4.98 -11.04
CA LYS A 93 9.37 -3.92 -11.96
C LYS A 93 8.49 -2.70 -11.79
N ARG A 94 9.07 -1.50 -11.97
CA ARG A 94 8.34 -0.23 -11.83
C ARG A 94 7.02 -0.19 -12.61
N ALA A 95 7.04 -0.65 -13.86
CA ALA A 95 5.84 -0.67 -14.70
C ALA A 95 4.72 -1.58 -14.16
N ASP A 96 5.08 -2.70 -13.51
CA ASP A 96 4.10 -3.62 -12.92
C ASP A 96 3.63 -3.12 -11.55
N TRP A 97 4.53 -2.47 -10.80
CA TRP A 97 4.18 -1.71 -9.60
C TRP A 97 3.16 -0.60 -9.90
N ASP A 98 3.37 0.21 -10.95
CA ASP A 98 2.48 1.30 -11.33
C ASP A 98 1.08 0.76 -11.72
N LYS A 99 1.03 -0.35 -12.47
CA LYS A 99 -0.23 -1.03 -12.81
C LYS A 99 -0.95 -1.54 -11.56
N MET A 100 -0.23 -2.20 -10.66
CA MET A 100 -0.79 -2.71 -9.39
C MET A 100 -1.35 -1.56 -8.54
N TYR A 101 -0.58 -0.49 -8.40
CA TYR A 101 -0.99 0.69 -7.64
C TYR A 101 -2.27 1.31 -8.21
N ALA A 102 -2.35 1.47 -9.53
CA ALA A 102 -3.54 1.98 -10.18
C ALA A 102 -4.74 1.03 -10.03
N ALA A 103 -4.56 -0.27 -10.26
CA ALA A 103 -5.61 -1.28 -10.18
C ALA A 103 -6.21 -1.42 -8.78
N THR A 104 -5.39 -1.23 -7.74
CA THR A 104 -5.84 -1.30 -6.33
C THR A 104 -6.38 0.02 -5.80
N ALA A 105 -6.42 1.10 -6.58
CA ALA A 105 -6.81 2.42 -6.08
C ALA A 105 -8.25 2.43 -5.53
N GLY A 106 -9.20 1.81 -6.24
CA GLY A 106 -10.60 1.75 -5.82
C GLY A 106 -10.78 1.04 -4.48
N ILE A 107 -10.30 -0.21 -4.38
CA ILE A 107 -10.43 -0.98 -3.15
C ILE A 107 -9.65 -0.37 -1.98
N ARG A 108 -8.53 0.32 -2.21
CA ARG A 108 -7.81 1.04 -1.14
C ARG A 108 -8.61 2.25 -0.62
N MET A 109 -9.34 2.94 -1.50
CA MET A 109 -10.25 4.01 -1.07
C MET A 109 -11.40 3.45 -0.24
N GLU A 110 -11.97 2.31 -0.62
CA GLU A 110 -13.01 1.62 0.16
C GLU A 110 -12.48 1.14 1.51
N ALA A 111 -11.28 0.56 1.53
CA ALA A 111 -10.59 0.13 2.75
C ALA A 111 -10.40 1.25 3.77
N ALA A 112 -10.07 2.46 3.31
CA ALA A 112 -9.96 3.63 4.18
C ALA A 112 -11.30 3.97 4.87
N VAL A 113 -12.44 3.73 4.20
CA VAL A 113 -13.77 3.88 4.81
C VAL A 113 -14.01 2.82 5.88
N TRP A 114 -13.58 1.57 5.65
CA TRP A 114 -13.71 0.49 6.63
C TRP A 114 -12.96 0.84 7.94
N GLN A 115 -11.76 1.40 7.83
CA GLN A 115 -10.95 1.84 8.98
C GLN A 115 -11.61 2.96 9.79
N GLY A 116 -12.25 3.92 9.12
CA GLY A 116 -12.87 5.08 9.77
C GLY A 116 -14.10 4.79 10.64
N THR A 117 -14.51 3.52 10.75
CA THR A 117 -15.78 3.14 11.42
C THR A 117 -15.58 2.10 12.53
N SER A 118 -14.40 2.10 13.15
CA SER A 118 -14.02 1.19 14.22
C SER A 118 -15.12 1.06 15.30
N GLY A 119 -15.40 -0.18 15.72
CA GLY A 119 -16.42 -0.49 16.74
C GLY A 119 -17.79 -0.92 16.21
N LYS A 120 -18.00 -0.91 14.88
CA LYS A 120 -19.12 -1.61 14.24
C LYS A 120 -18.61 -2.92 13.66
N THR A 121 -19.27 -4.04 13.98
CA THR A 121 -19.01 -5.31 13.32
C THR A 121 -19.32 -5.16 11.83
N TYR A 122 -18.29 -5.26 11.00
CA TYR A 122 -18.47 -5.29 9.56
C TYR A 122 -18.76 -6.72 9.11
N GLU A 123 -19.78 -6.85 8.27
CA GLU A 123 -20.07 -8.11 7.61
C GLU A 123 -18.92 -8.46 6.68
N LEU A 124 -18.25 -9.60 6.95
CA LEU A 124 -17.13 -10.11 6.16
C LEU A 124 -17.47 -10.16 4.66
N ARG A 125 -18.74 -10.38 4.31
CA ARG A 125 -19.23 -10.35 2.92
C ARG A 125 -18.94 -9.02 2.19
N ARG A 126 -18.81 -7.89 2.89
CA ARG A 126 -18.51 -6.59 2.26
C ARG A 126 -17.16 -6.54 1.55
N VAL A 127 -16.19 -7.34 1.99
CA VAL A 127 -14.87 -7.36 1.36
C VAL A 127 -14.77 -8.38 0.22
N ALA A 128 -15.74 -9.30 0.11
CA ALA A 128 -15.68 -10.42 -0.83
C ALA A 128 -15.63 -9.98 -2.30
N GLU A 129 -16.58 -9.15 -2.73
CA GLU A 129 -16.70 -8.72 -4.12
C GLU A 129 -15.54 -7.80 -4.56
N PRO A 130 -15.19 -6.73 -3.81
CA PRO A 130 -14.04 -5.90 -4.19
C PRO A 130 -12.72 -6.67 -4.28
N LEU A 131 -12.49 -7.62 -3.35
CA LEU A 131 -11.30 -8.47 -3.39
C LEU A 131 -11.35 -9.45 -4.56
N GLN A 132 -12.50 -10.02 -4.88
CA GLN A 132 -12.65 -10.95 -6.01
C GLN A 132 -12.26 -10.29 -7.33
N GLU A 133 -12.60 -9.01 -7.52
CA GLU A 133 -12.25 -8.26 -8.73
C GLU A 133 -10.74 -7.93 -8.81
N THR A 134 -10.13 -7.61 -7.66
CA THR A 134 -8.76 -7.09 -7.60
C THR A 134 -7.70 -8.20 -7.49
N LEU A 135 -8.03 -9.31 -6.80
CA LEU A 135 -7.08 -10.37 -6.45
C LEU A 135 -6.36 -11.00 -7.64
N PRO A 136 -6.99 -11.32 -8.78
CA PRO A 136 -6.27 -11.95 -9.89
C PRO A 136 -5.06 -11.14 -10.37
N GLY A 137 -5.16 -9.81 -10.36
CA GLY A 137 -4.04 -8.93 -10.70
C GLY A 137 -2.94 -8.95 -9.64
N LEU A 138 -3.31 -8.97 -8.36
CA LEU A 138 -2.35 -9.09 -7.26
C LEU A 138 -1.63 -10.44 -7.27
N GLU A 139 -2.36 -11.54 -7.51
CA GLU A 139 -1.81 -12.89 -7.63
C GLU A 139 -0.82 -13.00 -8.79
N ALA A 140 -1.10 -12.35 -9.93
CA ALA A 140 -0.17 -12.30 -11.05
C ALA A 140 1.14 -11.59 -10.69
N ASN A 141 1.07 -10.48 -9.96
CA ASN A 141 2.27 -9.77 -9.47
C ASN A 141 3.04 -10.62 -8.45
N ALA A 142 2.35 -11.27 -7.51
CA ALA A 142 2.98 -12.17 -6.55
C ALA A 142 3.67 -13.36 -7.24
N ALA A 143 3.06 -13.92 -8.29
CA ALA A 143 3.66 -14.97 -9.09
C ALA A 143 4.91 -14.48 -9.85
N ALA A 144 4.91 -13.25 -10.37
CA ALA A 144 6.08 -12.66 -11.02
C ALA A 144 7.25 -12.50 -10.03
N ILE A 145 6.99 -12.00 -8.82
CA ILE A 145 7.99 -11.87 -7.75
C ILE A 145 8.59 -13.23 -7.40
N ARG A 146 7.77 -14.28 -7.24
CA ARG A 146 8.26 -15.64 -6.96
C ARG A 146 9.20 -16.17 -8.06
N ARG A 147 8.90 -15.90 -9.34
CA ARG A 147 9.77 -16.30 -10.46
C ARG A 147 11.12 -15.58 -10.41
N LEU A 148 11.12 -14.27 -10.18
CA LEU A 148 12.35 -13.48 -10.06
C LEU A 148 13.24 -13.99 -8.92
N LYS A 149 12.66 -14.24 -7.73
CA LYS A 149 13.38 -14.83 -6.60
C LYS A 149 13.97 -16.21 -6.95
N ALA A 150 13.23 -17.06 -7.66
CA ALA A 150 13.71 -18.38 -8.08
C ALA A 150 14.85 -18.30 -9.11
N GLU A 151 14.78 -17.37 -10.06
CA GLU A 151 15.84 -17.12 -11.04
C GLU A 151 17.13 -16.62 -10.37
N GLN A 152 17.02 -15.70 -9.42
CA GLN A 152 18.16 -15.21 -8.64
C GLN A 152 18.82 -16.34 -7.84
N PHE A 153 18.03 -17.20 -7.19
CA PHE A 153 18.55 -18.35 -6.45
C PHE A 153 19.26 -19.33 -7.38
N SER A 154 18.69 -19.62 -8.55
CA SER A 154 19.28 -20.53 -9.54
C SER A 154 20.61 -20.01 -10.12
N LEU A 155 20.81 -18.69 -10.22
CA LEU A 155 22.07 -18.10 -10.67
C LEU A 155 23.15 -18.11 -9.59
N GLY A 156 22.76 -18.01 -8.31
CA GLY A 156 23.69 -18.01 -7.17
C GLY A 156 24.35 -19.37 -6.90
N ASP A 157 23.76 -20.46 -7.38
CA ASP A 157 24.22 -21.84 -7.19
C ASP A 157 25.17 -22.34 -8.31
N LEU A 158 25.60 -21.46 -9.22
CA LEU A 158 26.61 -21.84 -10.20
C LEU A 158 27.92 -22.18 -9.48
N PRO A 159 28.44 -23.42 -9.64
CA PRO A 159 29.71 -23.79 -9.03
C PRO A 159 30.78 -22.83 -9.52
N ALA A 160 31.60 -22.30 -8.60
CA ALA A 160 32.74 -21.49 -8.96
C ALA A 160 33.53 -22.23 -10.05
N GLU A 161 33.63 -21.62 -11.24
CA GLU A 161 34.45 -22.14 -12.34
C GLU A 161 35.78 -22.59 -11.75
N PRO A 162 36.20 -23.86 -11.94
CA PRO A 162 37.48 -24.30 -11.41
C PRO A 162 38.53 -23.36 -11.99
N VAL A 163 39.19 -22.62 -11.11
CA VAL A 163 40.29 -21.73 -11.48
C VAL A 163 41.27 -22.61 -12.24
N SER A 164 41.31 -22.41 -13.55
CA SER A 164 42.31 -23.03 -14.42
C SER A 164 43.65 -22.45 -13.96
N GLU A 165 44.30 -23.12 -13.02
CA GLU A 165 45.70 -22.90 -12.74
C GLU A 165 46.43 -23.21 -14.04
N GLY A 166 46.82 -22.13 -14.72
CA GLY A 166 47.71 -22.20 -15.86
C GLY A 166 48.96 -22.95 -15.42
N SER A 167 49.09 -24.17 -15.94
CA SER A 167 50.34 -24.92 -15.88
C SER A 167 51.35 -24.19 -16.76
N ASP A 168 51.99 -23.18 -16.19
CA ASP A 168 53.24 -22.67 -16.71
C ASP A 168 54.32 -23.73 -16.45
N THR A 169 55.02 -24.06 -17.55
CA THR A 169 56.27 -24.83 -17.69
C THR A 169 56.20 -26.35 -17.76
#